data_AF-A0A8T4URM4-F1
#
_entry.id   AF-A0A8T4URM4-F1
#
_cell.length_a   1.000
_cell.length_b   1.000
_cell.length_c   1.000
_cell.angle_alpha   90.00
_cell.angle_beta   90.00
_cell.angle_gamma   90.00
#
_symmetry.space_group_name_H-M   'P 1'
#
loop_
_entity.id
_entity.type
_entity.pdbx_description
1 polymer ?
#
loop_
_entity_poly.entity_id
_entity_poly.type
_entity_poly.pdbx_seq_one_letter_code
_entity_poly.pdbx_strand_id
1 'polypeptide(L)' 'MVRYYCRNCSFKYSPKMPKARPPERCGNCGAFNSLSIEPDANQIIKESN' A
#
# COMPACT_ATOMS: atom_id res chain seq x y z
N MET A 1 5.62 8.69 1.13
CA MET A 1 6.15 7.41 1.70
C MET A 1 5.27 6.31 1.15
N VAL A 2 5.80 5.26 0.51
CA VAL A 2 4.92 4.23 -0.09
C VAL A 2 4.15 3.51 1.02
N ARG A 3 2.83 3.47 0.92
CA ARG A 3 1.94 2.75 1.83
C ARG A 3 1.22 1.66 1.05
N TYR A 4 1.05 0.50 1.66
CA TYR A 4 0.28 -0.59 1.10
C TYR A 4 -0.95 -0.81 1.97
N TYR A 5 -2.08 -1.14 1.35
CA TYR A 5 -3.27 -1.55 2.07
C TYR A 5 -3.79 -2.87 1.55
N CYS A 6 -4.25 -3.72 2.46
CA CYS A 6 -4.89 -4.97 2.08
C CYS A 6 -6.35 -4.69 1.69
N ARG A 7 -6.74 -5.00 0.45
CA ARG A 7 -8.13 -4.84 0.00
C ARG A 7 -9.13 -5.77 0.68
N ASN A 8 -8.64 -6.85 1.31
CA ASN A 8 -9.49 -7.84 1.95
C ASN A 8 -9.85 -7.47 3.41
N CYS A 9 -8.92 -6.92 4.17
CA CYS A 9 -9.11 -6.60 5.60
C CYS A 9 -8.81 -5.13 5.95
N SER A 10 -8.55 -4.29 4.95
CA SER A 10 -8.19 -2.88 5.10
C SER A 10 -6.96 -2.61 5.97
N PHE A 11 -6.14 -3.64 6.22
CA PHE A 11 -4.91 -3.50 7.01
C PHE A 11 -3.90 -2.64 6.25
N LYS A 12 -3.35 -1.63 6.93
CA LYS A 12 -2.35 -0.71 6.37
C LYS A 12 -0.95 -1.14 6.77
N TYR A 13 -0.11 -1.37 5.77
CA TYR A 13 1.30 -1.69 5.91
C TYR A 13 2.15 -0.52 5.39
N SER A 14 2.98 0.04 6.26
CA SER A 14 3.95 1.08 5.89
C SER A 14 5.35 0.48 5.94
N PRO A 15 5.95 0.10 4.79
CA PRO A 15 7.32 -0.38 4.78
C PRO A 15 8.27 0.71 5.24
N LYS A 16 9.26 0.31 6.05
CA LYS A 16 10.34 1.19 6.50
C LYS A 16 11.22 1.69 5.34
N MET A 17 11.20 0.99 4.20
CA MET A 17 11.99 1.33 3.00
C MET A 17 11.07 1.66 1.82
N PRO A 18 11.23 2.81 1.14
CA PRO A 18 10.37 3.23 0.04
C PRO A 18 10.48 2.35 -1.23
N LYS A 19 11.48 1.47 -1.31
CA LYS A 19 11.68 0.51 -2.42
C LYS A 19 11.36 -0.94 -2.05
N ALA A 20 10.80 -1.20 -0.87
CA ALA A 20 10.41 -2.54 -0.49
C ALA A 20 9.28 -3.02 -1.42
N ARG A 21 9.45 -4.20 -2.04
CA ARG A 21 8.37 -4.84 -2.80
C ARG A 21 7.19 -5.12 -1.86
N PRO A 22 5.94 -5.02 -2.34
CA PRO A 22 4.79 -5.46 -1.57
C PRO A 22 4.98 -6.93 -1.16
N PRO A 23 4.67 -7.31 0.09
CA PRO A 23 4.60 -8.72 0.42
C PRO A 23 3.47 -9.38 -0.38
N GLU A 24 3.69 -10.60 -0.88
CA GLU A 24 2.68 -11.34 -1.65
C GLU A 24 1.47 -11.74 -0.80
N ARG A 25 1.65 -11.78 0.52
CA ARG A 25 0.63 -12.19 1.49
C ARG A 25 0.44 -11.14 2.56
N CYS A 26 -0.81 -10.82 2.88
CA CYS A 26 -1.13 -9.96 4.02
C CYS A 26 -0.79 -10.68 5.33
N GLY A 27 0.07 -10.08 6.16
CA GLY A 27 0.41 -10.63 7.48
C GLY A 27 -0.74 -10.62 8.49
N ASN A 28 -1.82 -9.87 8.24
CA ASN A 28 -2.96 -9.75 9.14
C ASN A 28 -4.04 -10.81 8.87
N CYS A 29 -4.52 -10.92 7.62
CA CYS A 29 -5.59 -11.86 7.26
C CYS A 29 -5.12 -13.06 6.41
N GLY A 30 -3.85 -13.09 6.00
CA GLY A 30 -3.30 -14.15 5.17
C GLY A 30 -3.72 -14.09 3.69
N ALA A 31 -4.43 -13.05 3.25
CA ALA A 31 -4.89 -12.92 1.87
C ALA A 31 -3.71 -12.71 0.89
N PHE A 32 -3.72 -13.47 -0.21
CA PHE A 32 -2.70 -13.43 -1.27
C PHE A 32 -3.03 -12.36 -2.32
N ASN A 33 -2.00 -11.72 -2.87
CA ASN A 33 -2.07 -10.71 -3.94
C ASN A 33 -3.12 -9.60 -3.69
N SER A 34 -3.39 -9.32 -2.41
CA SER A 34 -4.47 -8.42 -1.98
C SER A 34 -3.93 -7.06 -1.52
N LEU A 35 -2.61 -6.87 -1.53
CA LEU A 35 -1.95 -5.64 -1.12
C LEU A 35 -1.84 -4.70 -2.32
N SER A 36 -2.51 -3.56 -2.24
CA SER A 36 -2.44 -2.49 -3.23
C SER A 36 -1.63 -1.33 -2.67
N ILE A 37 -0.92 -0.60 -3.53
CA ILE A 37 -0.26 0.64 -3.12
C ILE A 37 -1.37 1.67 -2.89
N GLU A 38 -1.46 2.27 -1.70
CA GLU A 38 -2.20 3.52 -1.56
C GLU A 38 -1.37 4.57 -2.32
N PRO A 39 -1.88 5.14 -3.43
CA PRO A 39 -1.24 6.30 -4.00
C PRO A 39 -1.23 7.37 -2.90
N ASP A 40 -0.06 7.92 -2.61
CA ASP A 40 0.08 9.02 -1.67
C ASP A 40 -0.81 10.15 -2.20
N ALA A 41 -1.93 10.42 -1.52
CA ALA A 41 -2.94 11.38 -1.98
C ALA A 41 -2.34 12.79 -2.20
N ASN A 42 -1.14 13.05 -1.68
CA ASN A 42 -0.38 14.27 -1.87
C ASN A 42 0.33 14.38 -3.24
N GLN A 43 0.37 13.31 -4.05
CA GLN A 43 0.90 13.34 -5.42
C GLN A 43 -0.17 13.63 -6.47
N ILE A 44 -1.46 13.41 -6.17
CA ILE A 44 -2.56 13.59 -7.14
C ILE A 44 -2.96 15.07 -7.27
N ILE A 45 -2.68 15.90 -6.25
CA ILE A 45 -3.10 17.31 -6.22
C ILE A 45 -2.15 18.23 -7.03
N LYS A 46 -1.00 17.72 -7.51
CA LYS A 46 -0.02 18.54 -8.27
C LYS A 46 -0.14 18.44 -9.80
N GLU A 47 -1.07 17.66 -10.34
CA GLU A 47 -1.35 17.58 -11.79
C GLU A 47 -2.72 18.19 -12.19
N SER A 48 -3.21 19.13 -11.38
CA SER A 48 -4.34 19.98 -11.74
C SER A 48 -4.00 21.45 -11.50
N ASN A 49 -3.01 21.97 -12.23
CA ASN A 49 -2.86 23.41 -12.43
C ASN A 49 -2.54 23.72 -13.88
#